data_AF-A0A075I5H5-F1
#
_entry.id   AF-A0A075I5H5-F1
#
_cell.length_a   1.000
_cell.length_b   1.000
_cell.length_c   1.000
_cell.angle_alpha   90.00
_cell.angle_beta   90.00
_cell.angle_gamma   90.00
#
_symmetry.space_group_name_H-M   'P 1'
#
loop_
_entity.id
_entity.type
_entity.pdbx_description
1 polymer ?
#
loop_
_entity_poly.entity_id
_entity_poly.type
_entity_poly.pdbx_seq_one_letter_code
_entity_poly.pdbx_strand_id
1 'polypeptide(L)'
;MCITVKQMMQIEENGHQMGFLRKFMMENAGAAAAKRIEEKFPMMILEKGILVFAGLGNNGGDGLVIARHLAGYGLNVTVFFWANQITLDQKNVHGTGVC
;
A
#
# COMPACT_ATOMS: atom_id res chain seq x y z
N MET A 1 -4.13 -23.66 -1.13
CA MET A 1 -5.59 -23.56 -0.98
C MET A 1 -6.01 -22.19 -1.44
N CYS A 2 -6.93 -22.10 -2.41
CA CYS A 2 -7.45 -20.84 -2.93
C CYS A 2 -8.77 -20.52 -2.21
N ILE A 3 -9.00 -19.24 -1.90
CA ILE A 3 -10.23 -18.76 -1.27
C ILE A 3 -10.86 -17.67 -2.14
N THR A 4 -12.18 -17.54 -2.06
CA THR A 4 -12.93 -16.49 -2.76
C THR A 4 -12.74 -15.14 -2.08
N VAL A 5 -13.01 -14.05 -2.81
CA VAL A 5 -12.98 -12.68 -2.24
C VAL A 5 -13.91 -12.56 -1.04
N LYS A 6 -15.12 -13.15 -1.11
CA LYS A 6 -16.07 -13.16 0.00
C LYS A 6 -15.52 -13.87 1.24
N GLN A 7 -14.85 -15.00 1.06
CA GLN A 7 -14.19 -15.71 2.15
C GLN A 7 -13.04 -14.90 2.75
N MET A 8 -12.22 -14.25 1.92
CA MET A 8 -11.12 -13.39 2.41
C MET A 8 -11.65 -12.25 3.27
N MET A 9 -12.68 -11.53 2.79
CA MET A 9 -13.31 -10.44 3.56
C MET A 9 -13.87 -10.94 4.90
N GLN A 10 -14.47 -12.14 4.92
CA GLN A 10 -15.00 -12.72 6.15
C GLN A 10 -13.86 -13.09 7.12
N ILE A 11 -12.75 -13.60 6.63
CA ILE A 11 -11.57 -13.92 7.45
C ILE A 11 -11.00 -12.66 8.08
N GLU A 12 -10.85 -11.59 7.30
CA GLU A 12 -10.38 -10.29 7.80
C GLU A 12 -11.35 -9.68 8.82
N GLU A 13 -12.66 -9.76 8.59
CA GLU A 13 -13.66 -9.30 9.56
C GLU A 13 -13.58 -10.09 10.85
N ASN A 14 -13.51 -11.43 10.79
CA ASN A 14 -13.38 -12.27 11.97
C ASN A 14 -12.10 -11.94 12.75
N GLY A 15 -10.97 -11.76 12.06
CA GLY A 15 -9.72 -11.33 12.68
C GLY A 15 -9.87 -9.99 13.39
N HIS A 16 -10.58 -9.04 12.77
CA HIS A 16 -10.88 -7.75 13.37
C HIS A 16 -11.71 -7.85 14.64
N GLN A 17 -12.76 -8.68 14.63
CA GLN A 17 -13.59 -8.94 15.81
C GLN A 17 -12.83 -9.65 16.93
N MET A 18 -11.79 -10.42 16.61
CA MET A 18 -10.88 -11.03 17.58
C MET A 18 -9.82 -10.06 18.14
N GLY A 19 -9.84 -8.78 17.74
CA GLY A 19 -8.94 -7.74 18.22
C GLY A 19 -7.75 -7.45 17.31
N PHE A 20 -7.59 -8.14 16.18
CA PHE A 20 -6.56 -7.81 15.20
C PHE A 20 -7.01 -6.65 14.30
N LEU A 21 -6.51 -5.45 14.55
CA LEU A 21 -6.85 -4.29 13.72
C LEU A 21 -6.49 -4.55 12.25
N ARG A 22 -7.41 -4.22 11.34
CA ARG A 22 -7.20 -4.29 9.89
C ARG A 22 -5.92 -3.59 9.42
N LYS A 23 -5.57 -2.48 10.07
CA LYS A 23 -4.32 -1.75 9.81
C LYS A 23 -3.08 -2.61 10.03
N PHE A 24 -3.07 -3.46 11.07
CA PHE A 24 -1.94 -4.37 11.31
C PHE A 24 -1.89 -5.53 10.32
N MET A 25 -3.05 -6.01 9.86
CA MET A 25 -3.10 -7.03 8.81
C MET A 25 -2.53 -6.48 7.49
N MET A 26 -2.92 -5.26 7.09
CA MET A 26 -2.35 -4.54 5.95
C MET A 26 -0.84 -4.28 6.11
N GLU A 27 -0.43 -3.82 7.29
CA GLU A 27 0.99 -3.60 7.62
C GLU A 27 1.82 -4.87 7.44
N ASN A 28 1.33 -6.00 7.94
CA ASN A 28 2.00 -7.29 7.83
C ASN A 28 2.04 -7.79 6.38
N ALA A 29 0.94 -7.65 5.63
CA ALA A 29 0.88 -8.04 4.22
C ALA A 29 1.89 -7.25 3.38
N GLY A 30 1.89 -5.92 3.53
CA GLY A 30 2.79 -5.05 2.79
C GLY A 30 4.26 -5.24 3.18
N ALA A 31 4.58 -5.43 4.47
CA ALA A 31 5.94 -5.71 4.93
C ALA A 31 6.49 -7.02 4.33
N ALA A 32 5.67 -8.08 4.33
CA ALA A 32 6.04 -9.37 3.74
C ALA A 32 6.27 -9.25 2.23
N ALA A 33 5.43 -8.49 1.53
CA ALA A 33 5.58 -8.23 0.10
C ALA A 33 6.86 -7.42 -0.20
N ALA A 34 7.13 -6.35 0.56
CA ALA A 34 8.34 -5.54 0.41
C ALA A 34 9.62 -6.37 0.60
N LYS A 35 9.65 -7.20 1.65
CA LYS A 35 10.76 -8.13 1.90
C LYS A 35 10.96 -9.09 0.71
N ARG A 36 9.87 -9.66 0.19
CA ARG A 36 9.96 -10.60 -0.94
C ARG A 36 10.44 -9.93 -2.24
N ILE A 37 10.09 -8.66 -2.44
CA ILE A 37 10.56 -7.86 -3.59
C ILE A 37 12.07 -7.63 -3.49
N GLU A 38 12.55 -7.21 -2.31
CA GLU A 38 13.97 -6.98 -2.06
C GLU A 38 14.79 -8.26 -2.29
N GLU A 39 14.37 -9.39 -1.70
CA GLU A 39 15.04 -10.69 -1.86
C GLU A 39 15.08 -11.18 -3.31
N LYS A 40 14.07 -10.85 -4.12
CA LYS A 40 13.92 -11.37 -5.48
C LYS A 40 14.67 -10.53 -6.52
N PHE A 41 14.88 -9.24 -6.26
CA PHE A 41 15.45 -8.30 -7.22
C PHE A 41 16.60 -7.43 -6.65
N PRO A 42 17.60 -8.00 -5.97
CA PRO A 42 18.56 -7.22 -5.19
C PRO A 42 19.39 -6.21 -6.03
N MET A 43 19.87 -6.59 -7.21
CA MET A 43 20.69 -5.69 -8.05
C MET A 43 19.86 -4.74 -8.92
N MET A 44 18.69 -5.17 -9.39
CA MET A 44 17.88 -4.40 -10.35
C MET A 44 17.21 -3.18 -9.70
N ILE A 45 16.91 -3.27 -8.40
CA ILE A 45 16.26 -2.21 -7.66
C ILE A 45 17.22 -1.04 -7.39
N LEU A 46 18.50 -1.34 -7.10
CA LEU A 46 19.50 -0.32 -6.76
C LEU A 46 19.81 0.61 -7.93
N GLU A 47 19.73 0.11 -9.17
CA GLU A 47 20.09 0.89 -10.37
C GLU A 47 18.93 1.70 -10.97
N LYS A 48 17.68 1.21 -10.88
CA LYS A 48 16.54 1.76 -11.64
C LYS A 48 15.45 2.42 -10.80
N GLY A 49 15.47 2.25 -9.48
CA GLY A 49 14.40 2.70 -8.60
C GLY A 49 13.10 1.90 -8.78
N ILE A 50 12.14 2.12 -7.89
CA ILE A 50 10.84 1.43 -7.84
C ILE A 50 9.72 2.45 -8.04
N LEU A 51 8.79 2.15 -8.94
CA LEU A 51 7.54 2.90 -9.09
C LEU A 51 6.38 2.08 -8.51
N VAL A 52 5.67 2.65 -7.54
CA VAL A 52 4.50 2.04 -6.91
C VAL A 52 3.25 2.79 -7.35
N PHE A 53 2.27 2.10 -7.92
CA PHE A 53 0.95 2.64 -8.22
C PHE A 53 -0.01 2.30 -7.08
N ALA A 54 -0.56 3.31 -6.42
CA ALA A 54 -1.49 3.14 -5.31
C ALA A 54 -2.80 3.88 -5.59
N GLY A 55 -3.93 3.19 -5.42
CA GLY A 55 -5.28 3.75 -5.53
C GLY A 55 -5.92 3.98 -4.17
N LEU A 56 -7.22 4.30 -4.15
CA LEU A 56 -7.98 4.57 -2.92
C LEU A 56 -8.42 3.33 -2.13
N GLY A 57 -8.26 2.12 -2.68
CA GLY A 57 -8.71 0.87 -2.05
C GLY A 57 -7.68 0.24 -1.11
N ASN A 58 -8.04 -0.92 -0.55
CA ASN A 58 -7.16 -1.69 0.35
C ASN A 58 -5.79 -1.99 -0.28
N ASN A 59 -5.77 -2.42 -1.56
CA ASN A 59 -4.52 -2.66 -2.30
C ASN A 59 -3.66 -1.39 -2.44
N GLY A 60 -4.27 -0.20 -2.46
CA GLY A 60 -3.54 1.05 -2.45
C GLY A 60 -2.86 1.28 -1.12
N GLY A 61 -3.55 0.97 -0.01
CA GLY A 61 -2.97 0.91 1.33
C GLY A 61 -1.78 -0.06 1.41
N ASP A 62 -1.94 -1.29 0.89
CA ASP A 62 -0.85 -2.26 0.80
C ASP A 62 0.33 -1.70 -0.01
N GLY A 63 0.06 -1.05 -1.14
CA GLY A 63 1.06 -0.39 -1.98
C GLY A 63 1.85 0.69 -1.22
N LEU A 64 1.17 1.51 -0.42
CA LEU A 64 1.81 2.53 0.42
C LEU A 64 2.67 1.91 1.53
N VAL A 65 2.21 0.82 2.15
CA VAL A 65 3.00 0.07 3.14
C VAL A 65 4.25 -0.51 2.47
N ILE A 66 4.10 -1.14 1.30
CA ILE A 66 5.22 -1.69 0.53
C ILE A 66 6.22 -0.59 0.19
N ALA A 67 5.76 0.54 -0.33
CA ALA A 67 6.61 1.68 -0.68
C ALA A 67 7.42 2.18 0.52
N ARG A 68 6.78 2.33 1.68
CA ARG A 68 7.45 2.78 2.91
C ARG A 68 8.52 1.79 3.38
N HIS A 69 8.24 0.48 3.36
CA HIS A 69 9.23 -0.53 3.74
C HIS A 69 10.42 -0.58 2.77
N LEU A 70 10.17 -0.51 1.47
CA LEU A 70 11.23 -0.46 0.45
C LEU A 70 12.10 0.80 0.61
N ALA A 71 11.48 1.95 0.87
CA ALA A 71 12.23 3.17 1.20
C ALA A 71 13.05 3.03 2.49
N GLY A 72 12.50 2.32 3.49
CA GLY A 72 13.22 1.97 4.74
C GLY A 72 14.43 1.06 4.52
N TYR A 73 14.46 0.26 3.45
CA TYR A 73 15.63 -0.50 3.01
C TYR A 73 16.65 0.34 2.23
N GLY A 74 16.46 1.65 2.10
CA GLY A 74 17.36 2.56 1.39
C GLY A 74 17.16 2.57 -0.13
N LEU A 75 16.06 2.03 -0.63
CA LEU A 75 15.75 1.97 -2.05
C LEU A 75 15.10 3.28 -2.52
N ASN A 76 15.37 3.68 -3.76
CA ASN A 76 14.72 4.85 -4.36
C ASN A 76 13.31 4.46 -4.82
N VAL A 77 12.28 4.96 -4.13
CA VAL A 77 10.87 4.63 -4.38
C VAL A 77 10.07 5.87 -4.73
N THR A 78 9.38 5.83 -5.87
CA THR A 78 8.41 6.83 -6.29
C THR A 78 7.01 6.24 -6.17
N VAL A 79 6.08 6.97 -5.57
CA VAL A 79 4.68 6.57 -5.47
C VAL A 79 3.83 7.43 -6.40
N PHE A 80 3.12 6.80 -7.30
CA PHE A 80 2.03 7.42 -8.04
C PHE A 80 0.72 7.10 -7.32
N PHE A 81 0.18 8.07 -6.59
CA PHE A 81 -1.07 7.92 -5.86
C PHE A 81 -2.24 8.52 -6.65
N TRP A 82 -3.17 7.67 -7.08
CA TRP A 82 -4.38 8.10 -7.76
C TRP A 82 -5.53 8.24 -6.76
N ALA A 83 -5.87 9.48 -6.42
CA ALA A 83 -7.09 9.84 -5.68
C ALA A 83 -8.21 10.28 -6.64
N ASN A 84 -9.46 10.17 -6.20
CA ASN A 84 -10.61 10.58 -7.01
C ASN A 84 -10.57 12.09 -7.29
N GLN A 85 -11.13 12.51 -8.42
CA GLN A 85 -11.26 13.93 -8.76
C GLN A 85 -12.14 14.62 -7.71
N ILE A 86 -11.56 15.56 -6.97
CA ILE A 86 -12.31 16.45 -6.09
C ILE A 86 -12.78 17.62 -6.97
N THR A 87 -14.09 17.83 -7.13
CA THR A 87 -14.59 19.10 -7.66
C THR A 87 -14.29 20.16 -6.61
N LEU A 88 -13.31 21.01 -6.88
CA LEU A 88 -12.99 22.14 -6.01
C LEU A 88 -14.11 23.19 -6.17
N ASP A 89 -15.07 23.20 -5.26
CA ASP A 89 -15.91 24.38 -5.06
C ASP A 89 -15.04 25.43 -4.35
N GLN A 90 -14.93 26.64 -4.92
CA GLN A 90 -13.97 27.67 -4.50
C GLN A 90 -14.18 28.23 -3.09
N LYS A 91 -15.08 27.64 -2.29
CA LYS A 91 -15.41 28.12 -0.95
C LYS A 91 -14.57 27.52 0.18
N ASN A 92 -13.75 26.49 -0.04
CA ASN A 92 -12.84 25.97 1.00
C ASN A 92 -11.58 25.35 0.39
N VAL A 93 -10.59 26.20 0.07
CA VAL A 93 -9.26 25.77 -0.34
C VAL A 93 -8.42 25.53 0.91
N HIS A 94 -8.50 24.33 1.49
CA HIS A 94 -7.49 23.81 2.43
C HIS A 94 -7.24 22.34 2.09
N GLY A 95 -6.11 22.05 1.43
CA GLY A 95 -5.74 20.68 1.09
C GLY A 95 -4.61 20.61 0.07
N THR A 96 -3.40 20.87 0.54
CA THR A 96 -2.11 20.61 -0.11
C THR A 96 -1.97 19.18 -0.61
N GLY A 97 -1.31 18.99 -1.76
CA GLY A 97 -0.77 17.68 -2.16
C GLY A 97 -0.52 17.55 -3.65
N VAL A 98 0.41 18.35 -4.18
CA VAL A 98 1.11 18.03 -5.43
C VAL A 98 1.97 16.80 -5.17
N CYS A 99 2.01 15.88 -6.14
CA CYS A 99 2.89 14.71 -6.17
C CYS A 99 4.36 15.07 -5.88
#